data_AF-A0A222F3C6-F1
#
_entry.id   AF-A0A222F3C6-F1
#
_cell.length_a   1.000
_cell.length_b   1.000
_cell.length_c   1.000
_cell.angle_alpha   90.00
_cell.angle_beta   90.00
_cell.angle_gamma   90.00
#
_symmetry.space_group_name_H-M   'P 1'
#
loop_
_entity.id
_entity.type
_entity.pdbx_description
1 polymer ?
#
loop_
_entity_poly.entity_id
_entity_poly.type
_entity_poly.pdbx_seq_one_letter_code
_entity_poly.pdbx_strand_id
1 'polypeptide(L)'
;MIVSLSLIVVRLFSVFFFMQALTLLPTTYASFYVNAQEPAVRLDLLVLALNLFICVLLFCYPRVVLVGLSLARNGDAMKQDAVQTFQAAAIAVIGFYFAVDGLQDLVYYHIYLWNLGTYQLTGQPLSPQDTAAYWTAAIQVALGVGLVACAVGLSKVFNWLRNLAPSANSNT
;
A
#
# COMPACT_ATOMS: atom_id res chain seq x y z
N MET A 1 6.72 -10.61 -22.88
CA MET A 1 5.28 -10.55 -22.56
C MET A 1 4.99 -10.55 -21.05
N ILE A 2 5.69 -11.35 -20.23
CA ILE A 2 5.41 -11.45 -18.77
C ILE A 2 5.60 -10.11 -18.03
N VAL A 3 6.65 -9.36 -18.35
CA VAL A 3 6.87 -8.01 -17.78
C VAL A 3 5.70 -7.06 -18.10
N SER A 4 5.06 -7.22 -19.26
CA SER A 4 3.90 -6.42 -19.66
C SER A 4 2.70 -6.68 -18.76
N LEU A 5 2.49 -7.92 -18.32
CA LEU A 5 1.34 -8.30 -17.50
C LEU A 5 1.48 -7.75 -16.07
N SER A 6 2.64 -7.89 -15.43
CA SER A 6 2.89 -7.31 -14.10
C SER A 6 2.74 -5.78 -14.10
N LEU A 7 3.16 -5.10 -15.17
CA LEU A 7 2.98 -3.66 -15.34
C LEU A 7 1.50 -3.27 -15.46
N ILE A 8 0.69 -4.08 -16.14
CA ILE A 8 -0.75 -3.86 -16.26
C ILE A 8 -1.42 -3.97 -14.89
N VAL A 9 -1.02 -4.94 -14.05
CA VAL A 9 -1.57 -5.09 -12.69
C VAL A 9 -1.31 -3.86 -11.84
N VAL A 10 -0.06 -3.36 -11.82
CA VAL A 10 0.30 -2.16 -11.06
C VAL A 10 -0.47 -0.93 -11.57
N ARG A 11 -0.67 -0.82 -12.89
CA ARG A 11 -1.47 0.26 -13.47
C ARG A 11 -2.95 0.18 -13.11
N LEU A 12 -3.56 -1.00 -13.23
CA LEU A 12 -4.95 -1.21 -12.82
C LEU A 12 -5.14 -0.86 -11.34
N PHE A 13 -4.19 -1.28 -10.49
CA PHE A 13 -4.20 -0.92 -9.08
C PHE A 13 -4.09 0.60 -8.85
N SER A 14 -3.21 1.29 -9.59
CA SER A 14 -3.13 2.76 -9.50
C SER A 14 -4.43 3.46 -9.92
N VAL A 15 -5.15 2.93 -10.91
CA VAL A 15 -6.46 3.47 -11.33
C VAL A 15 -7.51 3.22 -10.24
N PHE A 16 -7.53 2.03 -9.64
CA PHE A 16 -8.40 1.73 -8.51
C PHE A 16 -8.16 2.68 -7.33
N PHE A 17 -6.89 2.86 -6.95
CA PHE A 17 -6.51 3.76 -5.85
C PHE A 17 -6.86 5.23 -6.16
N PHE A 18 -6.69 5.65 -7.42
CA PHE A 18 -7.11 6.96 -7.88
C PHE A 18 -8.63 7.16 -7.79
N MET A 19 -9.42 6.17 -8.19
CA MET A 19 -10.88 6.22 -8.05
C MET A 19 -11.30 6.32 -6.59
N GLN A 20 -10.62 5.61 -5.69
CA GLN A 20 -10.86 5.72 -4.24
C GLN A 20 -10.54 7.14 -3.74
N ALA A 21 -9.41 7.72 -4.13
CA ALA A 21 -9.08 9.10 -3.78
C ALA A 21 -10.11 10.10 -4.34
N LEU A 22 -10.62 9.89 -5.55
CA LEU A 22 -11.68 10.72 -6.13
C LEU A 22 -12.98 10.65 -5.34
N THR A 23 -13.33 9.51 -4.74
CA THR A 23 -14.54 9.41 -3.90
C THR A 23 -14.46 10.23 -2.61
N LEU A 24 -13.24 10.50 -2.13
CA LEU A 24 -13.00 11.33 -0.94
C LEU A 24 -12.97 12.83 -1.25
N LEU A 25 -12.79 13.20 -2.52
CA LEU A 25 -12.65 14.59 -2.94
C LEU A 25 -13.89 15.46 -2.60
N PRO A 26 -15.14 15.03 -2.86
CA PRO A 26 -16.33 15.81 -2.50
C PRO A 26 -16.46 16.06 -1.00
N THR A 27 -16.16 15.04 -0.18
CA THR A 27 -16.25 15.16 1.28
C THR A 27 -15.18 16.09 1.83
N THR A 28 -13.93 15.97 1.36
CA THR A 28 -12.85 16.87 1.77
C THR A 28 -13.10 18.30 1.30
N TYR A 29 -13.64 18.49 0.09
CA TYR A 29 -13.98 19.81 -0.44
C TYR A 29 -15.11 20.49 0.36
N ALA A 30 -16.16 19.74 0.71
CA ALA A 30 -17.25 20.25 1.54
C ALA A 30 -16.75 20.68 2.93
N SER A 31 -15.92 19.86 3.57
CA SER A 31 -15.30 20.18 4.87
C SER A 31 -14.38 21.41 4.78
N PHE A 32 -13.61 21.54 3.70
CA PHE A 32 -12.77 22.72 3.45
C PHE A 32 -13.57 24.00 3.29
N TYR A 33 -14.69 23.95 2.55
CA TYR A 33 -15.52 25.14 2.34
C TYR A 33 -16.13 25.67 3.64
N VAL A 34 -16.52 24.78 4.56
CA VAL A 34 -17.17 25.15 5.83
C VAL A 34 -16.14 25.51 6.91
N ASN A 35 -15.02 24.78 7.00
CA ASN A 35 -14.11 24.80 8.14
C ASN A 35 -12.63 25.02 7.75
N ALA A 36 -12.33 25.85 6.74
CA ALA A 36 -10.97 26.06 6.20
C ALA A 36 -9.87 26.45 7.23
N GLN A 37 -10.26 26.99 8.38
CA GLN A 37 -9.32 27.36 9.44
C GLN A 37 -8.98 26.23 10.40
N GLU A 38 -9.76 25.14 10.39
CA GLU A 38 -9.48 24.00 11.26
C GLU A 38 -8.25 23.22 10.78
N PRO A 39 -7.28 22.93 11.68
CA PRO A 39 -6.07 22.21 11.32
C PRO A 39 -6.35 20.80 10.81
N ALA A 40 -7.40 20.14 11.32
CA ALA A 40 -7.84 18.82 10.88
C ALA A 40 -8.18 18.80 9.38
N VAL A 41 -8.92 19.81 8.90
CA VAL A 41 -9.35 19.90 7.50
C VAL A 41 -8.17 20.14 6.55
N ARG A 42 -7.15 20.89 7.00
CA ARG A 42 -5.90 21.07 6.22
C ARG A 42 -5.10 19.78 6.14
N LEU A 43 -5.13 18.99 7.21
CA LEU A 43 -4.48 17.69 7.30
C LEU A 43 -5.13 16.69 6.34
N ASP A 44 -6.47 16.64 6.30
CA ASP A 44 -7.22 15.82 5.34
C ASP A 44 -6.90 16.17 3.89
N LEU A 45 -6.76 17.46 3.60
CA LEU A 45 -6.42 17.94 2.25
C LEU A 45 -4.98 17.59 1.87
N LEU A 46 -4.04 17.68 2.81
CA LEU A 46 -2.66 17.23 2.62
C LEU A 46 -2.59 15.73 2.35
N VAL A 47 -3.32 14.94 3.15
CA VAL A 47 -3.43 13.49 3.01
C VAL A 47 -4.03 13.10 1.65
N LEU A 48 -5.11 13.77 1.23
CA LEU A 48 -5.71 13.56 -0.08
C LEU A 48 -4.74 13.93 -1.22
N ALA A 49 -4.03 15.04 -1.11
CA ALA A 49 -3.03 15.45 -2.09
C ALA A 49 -1.87 14.45 -2.19
N LEU A 50 -1.41 13.92 -1.05
CA LEU A 50 -0.39 12.87 -1.00
C LEU A 50 -0.87 11.59 -1.69
N ASN A 51 -2.11 11.18 -1.46
CA ASN A 51 -2.71 10.02 -2.14
C ASN A 51 -2.77 10.18 -3.65
N LEU A 52 -3.25 11.34 -4.12
CA LEU A 52 -3.28 11.63 -5.56
C LEU A 52 -1.87 11.64 -6.15
N PHE A 53 -0.89 12.20 -5.43
CA PHE A 53 0.51 12.19 -5.84
C PHE A 53 1.07 10.76 -5.94
N ILE A 54 0.78 9.89 -4.97
CA ILE A 54 1.18 8.48 -5.00
C ILE A 54 0.51 7.74 -6.17
N CYS A 55 -0.77 8.00 -6.46
CA CYS A 55 -1.47 7.44 -7.62
C CYS A 55 -0.76 7.80 -8.93
N VAL A 56 -0.42 9.09 -9.10
CA VAL A 56 0.29 9.57 -10.30
C VAL A 56 1.68 8.94 -10.40
N LEU A 57 2.42 8.87 -9.29
CA LEU A 57 3.72 8.19 -9.25
C LEU A 57 3.62 6.72 -9.65
N LEU A 58 2.64 5.98 -9.12
CA LEU A 58 2.41 4.57 -9.46
C LEU A 58 2.04 4.38 -10.94
N PHE A 59 1.20 5.26 -11.47
CA PHE A 59 0.75 5.18 -12.86
C PHE A 59 1.90 5.48 -13.84
N CYS A 60 2.70 6.52 -13.56
CA CYS A 60 3.83 6.93 -14.37
C CYS A 60 5.05 6.01 -14.21
N TYR A 61 5.29 5.51 -13.00
CA TYR A 61 6.47 4.72 -12.63
C TYR A 61 6.10 3.38 -11.99
N PRO A 62 5.30 2.52 -12.65
CA PRO A 62 4.88 1.23 -12.10
C PRO A 62 6.06 0.28 -11.85
N ARG A 63 7.22 0.56 -12.48
CA ARG A 63 8.46 -0.19 -12.26
C ARG A 63 9.01 -0.04 -10.84
N VAL A 64 8.71 1.04 -10.12
CA VAL A 64 9.23 1.29 -8.76
C VAL A 64 8.73 0.21 -7.80
N VAL A 65 7.46 -0.17 -7.89
CA VAL A 65 6.88 -1.28 -7.11
C VAL A 65 7.50 -2.62 -7.50
N LEU A 66 7.87 -2.77 -8.77
CA LEU A 66 8.46 -3.99 -9.32
C LEU A 66 9.98 -4.08 -9.13
N VAL A 67 10.66 -3.08 -8.54
CA VAL A 67 12.11 -3.14 -8.28
C VAL A 67 12.45 -4.37 -7.43
N GLY A 68 11.60 -4.69 -6.45
CA GLY A 68 11.71 -5.91 -5.64
C GLY A 68 11.64 -7.21 -6.45
N LEU A 69 10.84 -7.23 -7.53
CA LEU A 69 10.81 -8.38 -8.46
C LEU A 69 12.07 -8.45 -9.33
N SER A 70 12.66 -7.32 -9.70
CA SER A 70 13.84 -7.28 -10.57
C SER A 70 15.09 -7.82 -9.88
N LEU A 71 15.23 -7.62 -8.57
CA LEU A 71 16.35 -8.16 -7.79
C LEU A 71 16.38 -9.70 -7.83
N ALA A 72 15.21 -10.35 -7.82
CA ALA A 72 15.13 -11.81 -7.89
C ALA A 72 15.45 -12.38 -9.28
N ARG A 73 15.34 -11.57 -10.34
CA ARG A 73 15.61 -11.98 -11.72
C ARG A 73 17.11 -12.24 -11.98
N ASN A 74 17.98 -11.65 -11.16
CA ASN A 74 19.43 -11.79 -11.33
C ASN A 74 20.00 -13.07 -10.68
N GLY A 75 19.23 -13.81 -9.88
CA GLY A 75 19.69 -15.02 -9.19
C GLY A 75 19.40 -16.34 -9.91
N ASP A 76 18.24 -16.46 -10.55
CA ASP A 76 17.76 -17.73 -11.12
C ASP A 76 17.31 -17.52 -12.58
N ALA A 77 18.20 -17.74 -13.55
CA ALA A 77 17.86 -17.80 -14.99
C ALA A 77 17.09 -19.10 -15.36
N MET A 78 16.35 -19.66 -14.40
CA MET A 78 15.53 -20.85 -14.59
C MET A 78 14.12 -20.37 -14.97
N LYS A 79 13.74 -20.64 -16.23
CA LYS A 79 12.43 -20.44 -16.88
C LYS A 79 11.29 -20.06 -15.89
N GLN A 80 11.22 -18.79 -15.49
CA GLN A 80 10.20 -18.33 -14.53
C GLN A 80 8.82 -18.49 -15.16
N ASP A 81 7.96 -19.24 -14.48
CA ASP A 81 6.57 -19.40 -14.87
C ASP A 81 5.86 -18.03 -14.83
N ALA A 82 5.09 -17.74 -15.88
CA ALA A 82 4.31 -16.50 -15.98
C ALA A 82 3.34 -16.38 -14.78
N VAL A 83 2.83 -17.51 -14.28
CA VAL A 83 1.94 -17.58 -13.12
C VAL A 83 2.65 -17.10 -11.86
N GLN A 84 3.88 -17.53 -11.62
CA GLN A 84 4.67 -17.14 -10.45
C GLN A 84 4.98 -15.64 -10.46
N THR A 85 5.33 -15.11 -11.64
CA THR A 85 5.62 -13.68 -11.79
C THR A 85 4.39 -12.81 -11.56
N PHE A 86 3.22 -13.28 -11.99
CA PHE A 86 1.95 -12.62 -11.72
C PHE A 86 1.58 -12.64 -10.24
N GLN A 87 1.71 -13.79 -9.57
CA GLN A 87 1.46 -13.91 -8.12
C GLN A 87 2.39 -13.00 -7.32
N ALA A 88 3.68 -12.99 -7.62
CA ALA A 88 4.63 -12.10 -6.96
C ALA A 88 4.28 -10.63 -7.19
N ALA A 89 3.87 -10.25 -8.41
CA ALA A 89 3.42 -8.89 -8.69
C ALA A 89 2.15 -8.52 -7.90
N ALA A 90 1.18 -9.43 -7.79
CA ALA A 90 -0.03 -9.21 -6.99
C ALA A 90 0.27 -9.06 -5.50
N ILE A 91 1.14 -9.91 -4.93
CA ILE A 91 1.57 -9.82 -3.53
C ILE A 91 2.30 -8.49 -3.27
N ALA A 92 3.18 -8.08 -4.19
CA ALA A 92 3.88 -6.80 -4.08
C ALA A 92 2.91 -5.61 -4.12
N VAL A 93 1.89 -5.65 -4.98
CA VAL A 93 0.86 -4.61 -5.04
C VAL A 93 0.04 -4.55 -3.75
N ILE A 94 -0.34 -5.70 -3.19
CA ILE A 94 -1.04 -5.75 -1.89
C ILE A 94 -0.16 -5.22 -0.76
N GLY A 95 1.12 -5.60 -0.74
CA GLY A 95 2.09 -5.05 0.22
C GLY A 95 2.23 -3.54 0.09
N PHE A 96 2.30 -3.04 -1.14
CA PHE A 96 2.39 -1.61 -1.42
C PHE A 96 1.14 -0.85 -0.97
N TYR A 97 -0.05 -1.42 -1.17
CA TYR A 97 -1.31 -0.88 -0.63
C TYR A 97 -1.21 -0.67 0.88
N PHE A 98 -0.87 -1.73 1.63
CA PHE A 98 -0.75 -1.64 3.09
C PHE A 98 0.34 -0.65 3.51
N ALA A 99 1.46 -0.62 2.79
CA ALA A 99 2.55 0.30 3.09
C ALA A 99 2.13 1.77 2.91
N VAL A 100 1.40 2.09 1.84
CA VAL A 100 0.92 3.46 1.57
C VAL A 100 -0.18 3.86 2.54
N ASP A 101 -1.17 3.00 2.72
CA ASP A 101 -2.31 3.24 3.62
C ASP A 101 -1.83 3.45 5.06
N GLY A 102 -0.97 2.55 5.56
CA GLY A 102 -0.36 2.71 6.88
C GLY A 102 0.55 3.94 6.98
N LEU A 103 1.27 4.31 5.91
CA LEU A 103 2.15 5.48 5.92
C LEU A 103 1.33 6.77 5.99
N GLN A 104 0.20 6.82 5.27
CA GLN A 104 -0.74 7.92 5.31
C GLN A 104 -1.27 8.14 6.73
N ASP A 105 -1.71 7.06 7.39
CA ASP A 105 -2.17 7.11 8.78
C ASP A 105 -1.05 7.56 9.72
N LEU A 106 0.17 7.06 9.51
CA LEU A 106 1.34 7.46 10.31
C LEU A 106 1.65 8.95 10.16
N VAL A 107 1.58 9.48 8.93
CA VAL A 107 1.75 10.91 8.65
C VAL A 107 0.64 11.71 9.32
N TYR A 108 -0.61 11.23 9.25
CA TYR A 108 -1.75 11.87 9.91
C TYR A 108 -1.51 11.98 11.43
N TYR A 109 -1.20 10.87 12.09
CA TYR A 109 -0.97 10.85 13.52
C TYR A 109 0.28 11.63 13.93
N HIS A 110 1.35 11.60 13.13
CA HIS A 110 2.55 12.37 13.43
C HIS A 110 2.28 13.88 13.40
N ILE A 111 1.55 14.36 12.39
CA ILE A 111 1.15 15.77 12.31
C ILE A 111 0.15 16.11 13.42
N TYR A 112 -0.79 15.22 13.74
CA TYR A 112 -1.73 15.40 14.85
C TYR A 112 -1.00 15.57 16.19
N LEU A 113 -0.04 14.69 16.50
CA LEU A 113 0.79 14.78 17.70
C LEU A 113 1.64 16.05 17.74
N TRP A 114 2.21 16.45 16.60
CA TRP A 114 2.99 17.67 16.51
C TRP A 114 2.15 18.92 16.78
N ASN A 115 0.91 18.95 16.31
CA ASN A 115 -0.04 20.04 16.59
C ASN A 115 -0.40 20.08 18.09
N LEU A 116 -0.72 18.94 18.72
CA LEU A 116 -0.96 18.87 20.16
C LEU A 116 0.23 19.40 20.99
N GLY A 117 1.46 19.07 20.53
CA GLY A 117 2.72 19.58 21.08
C GLY A 117 2.83 21.10 21.01
N THR A 118 2.54 21.66 19.83
CA THR A 118 2.72 23.07 19.52
C THR A 118 1.69 23.97 20.21
N TYR A 119 0.46 23.49 20.39
CA TYR A 119 -0.62 24.24 21.05
C TYR A 119 -0.70 24.03 22.58
N GLN A 120 0.34 23.46 23.21
CA GLN A 120 0.43 23.21 24.66
C GLN A 120 -0.69 22.32 25.24
N LEU A 121 -1.32 21.50 24.39
CA LEU A 121 -2.31 20.49 24.81
C LEU A 121 -1.66 19.18 25.28
N THR A 122 -0.33 19.17 25.42
CA THR A 122 0.51 18.02 25.83
C THR A 122 0.15 17.40 27.18
N GLY A 123 -0.66 18.07 27.98
CA GLY A 123 -1.18 17.55 29.26
C GLY A 123 -2.33 16.55 29.12
N GLN A 124 -2.97 16.44 27.95
CA GLN A 124 -3.99 15.42 27.72
C GLN A 124 -3.37 14.17 27.09
N PRO A 125 -3.43 13.01 27.76
CA PRO A 125 -2.98 11.77 27.16
C PRO A 125 -3.82 11.48 25.91
N LEU A 126 -3.16 10.96 24.86
CA LEU A 126 -3.86 10.42 23.69
C LEU A 126 -4.94 9.45 24.15
N SER A 127 -6.05 9.43 23.43
CA SER A 127 -7.03 8.39 23.67
C SER A 127 -6.36 7.01 23.45
N PRO A 128 -6.73 5.97 24.21
CA PRO A 128 -6.24 4.62 23.96
C PRO A 128 -6.51 4.15 22.52
N GLN A 129 -7.56 4.69 21.89
CA GLN A 129 -7.94 4.42 20.50
C GLN A 129 -6.92 5.00 19.52
N ASP A 130 -6.51 6.26 19.69
CA ASP A 130 -5.50 6.90 18.84
C ASP A 130 -4.13 6.23 18.96
N THR A 131 -3.77 5.83 20.19
CA THR A 131 -2.51 5.12 20.45
C THR A 131 -2.51 3.76 19.75
N ALA A 132 -3.61 3.01 19.83
CA ALA A 132 -3.75 1.73 19.15
C ALA A 132 -3.68 1.90 17.63
N ALA A 133 -4.39 2.90 17.08
CA ALA A 133 -4.41 3.17 15.65
C ALA A 133 -3.02 3.57 15.10
N TYR A 134 -2.26 4.38 15.83
CA TYR A 134 -0.87 4.70 15.48
C TYR A 134 0.01 3.44 15.36
N TRP A 135 -0.07 2.54 16.34
CA TRP A 135 0.69 1.28 16.30
C TRP A 135 0.22 0.34 15.20
N THR A 136 -1.10 0.28 14.94
CA THR A 136 -1.66 -0.46 13.82
C THR A 136 -1.11 0.06 12.49
N ALA A 137 -1.09 1.38 12.29
CA ALA A 137 -0.50 2.00 11.10
C ALA A 137 0.98 1.64 10.94
N ALA A 138 1.77 1.70 12.02
CA ALA A 138 3.18 1.32 12.00
C ALA A 138 3.40 -0.16 11.62
N ILE A 139 2.59 -1.07 12.18
CA ILE A 139 2.63 -2.49 11.85
C ILE A 139 2.20 -2.71 10.39
N GLN A 140 1.17 -2.01 9.93
CA GLN A 140 0.69 -2.10 8.55
C GLN A 140 1.75 -1.65 7.54
N VAL A 141 2.51 -0.59 7.85
CA VAL A 141 3.68 -0.19 7.06
C VAL A 141 4.75 -1.29 7.05
N ALA A 142 5.13 -1.79 8.22
CA ALA A 142 6.17 -2.81 8.34
C ALA A 142 5.82 -4.10 7.58
N LEU A 143 4.57 -4.57 7.73
CA LEU A 143 4.06 -5.73 7.00
C LEU A 143 3.93 -5.46 5.50
N GLY A 144 3.45 -4.27 5.11
CA GLY A 144 3.35 -3.87 3.71
C GLY A 144 4.70 -3.87 3.00
N VAL A 145 5.71 -3.25 3.61
CA VAL A 145 7.10 -3.27 3.11
C VAL A 145 7.66 -4.69 3.11
N GLY A 146 7.40 -5.47 4.17
CA GLY A 146 7.79 -6.88 4.25
C GLY A 146 7.21 -7.73 3.12
N LEU A 147 5.93 -7.52 2.77
CA LEU A 147 5.27 -8.20 1.65
C LEU A 147 5.87 -7.82 0.30
N VAL A 148 6.19 -6.54 0.09
CA VAL A 148 6.88 -6.08 -1.13
C VAL A 148 8.26 -6.72 -1.25
N ALA A 149 9.04 -6.76 -0.17
CA ALA A 149 10.37 -7.34 -0.16
C ALA A 149 10.35 -8.87 -0.34
N CYS A 150 9.38 -9.55 0.29
CA CYS A 150 9.27 -11.01 0.30
C CYS A 150 8.34 -11.57 -0.80
N ALA A 151 7.84 -10.74 -1.72
CA ALA A 151 6.83 -11.13 -2.71
C ALA A 151 7.21 -12.38 -3.52
N VAL A 152 8.49 -12.50 -3.89
CA VAL A 152 9.02 -13.65 -4.64
C VAL A 152 9.09 -14.90 -3.77
N GLY A 153 9.54 -14.76 -2.51
CA GLY A 153 9.59 -15.87 -1.55
C GLY A 153 8.20 -16.42 -1.24
N LEU A 154 7.23 -15.53 -1.00
CA LEU A 154 5.83 -15.90 -0.78
C LEU A 154 5.23 -16.62 -1.98
N SER A 155 5.51 -16.16 -3.20
CA SER A 155 5.05 -16.86 -4.41
C SER A 155 5.65 -18.27 -4.54
N LYS A 156 6.92 -18.48 -4.15
CA LYS A 156 7.52 -19.83 -4.08
C LYS A 156 6.78 -20.73 -3.08
N VAL A 157 6.43 -20.20 -1.90
CA VAL A 157 5.65 -20.93 -0.88
C VAL A 157 4.26 -21.30 -1.39
N PHE A 158 3.55 -20.39 -2.05
CA PHE A 158 2.25 -20.70 -2.65
C PHE A 158 2.32 -21.79 -3.72
N ASN A 159 3.35 -21.76 -4.58
CA ASN A 159 3.56 -22.83 -5.56
C ASN A 159 3.90 -24.16 -4.90
N TRP A 160 4.70 -24.15 -3.82
CA TRP A 160 4.98 -25.35 -3.04
C TRP A 160 3.70 -25.94 -2.42
N LEU A 161 2.87 -25.11 -1.77
CA LEU A 161 1.58 -25.52 -1.22
C LEU A 161 0.63 -26.07 -2.30
N ARG A 162 0.61 -25.45 -3.49
CA ARG A 162 -0.19 -25.92 -4.62
C ARG A 162 0.24 -27.30 -5.10
N ASN A 163 1.55 -27.57 -5.12
CA ASN A 163 2.08 -28.87 -5.53
C ASN A 163 1.91 -29.96 -4.46
N LEU A 164 1.65 -29.58 -3.20
CA LEU A 164 1.29 -30.51 -2.13
C LEU A 164 -0.20 -30.88 -2.12
N ALA A 165 -1.06 -30.10 -2.78
CA ALA A 165 -2.46 -30.47 -2.93
C ALA A 165 -2.53 -31.73 -3.82
N PRO A 166 -3.07 -32.86 -3.32
CA PRO A 166 -3.16 -34.07 -4.12
C PRO A 166 -3.98 -33.76 -5.36
N SER A 167 -3.44 -34.12 -6.53
CA SER A 167 -4.17 -34.11 -7.78
C SER A 167 -5.42 -34.97 -7.60
N ALA A 168 -6.58 -34.35 -7.45
CA ALA A 168 -7.88 -34.99 -7.24
C ALA A 168 -8.38 -35.83 -8.44
N ASN A 169 -7.48 -36.21 -9.35
CA ASN A 169 -7.76 -37.01 -10.54
C ASN A 169 -6.67 -38.07 -10.74
N SER A 170 -6.63 -39.08 -9.86
CA SER A 170 -5.96 -40.36 -10.15
C SER A 170 -6.95 -41.51 -10.33
N ASN A 171 -8.21 -41.21 -10.63
CA ASN A 171 -9.24 -42.20 -10.94
C ASN A 171 -9.93 -41.84 -12.27
N THR A 172 -9.32 -42.23 -13.38
CA THR A 172 -9.97 -42.76 -14.60
C THR A 172 -8.89 -43.33 -15.49
#